data_AF-A0A8B8DLZ0-F1
#
_entry.id   AF-A0A8B8DLZ0-F1
#
_cell.length_a   1.000
_cell.length_b   1.000
_cell.length_c   1.000
_cell.angle_alpha   90.00
_cell.angle_beta   90.00
_cell.angle_gamma   90.00
#
_symmetry.space_group_name_H-M   'P 1'
#
loop_
_entity.id
_entity.type
_entity.pdbx_description
1 polymer ?
#
loop_
_entity_poly.entity_id
_entity_poly.type
_entity_poly.pdbx_seq_one_letter_code
_entity_poly.pdbx_strand_id
1 'polypeptide(L)'
;MNLAFVSRFGTKKDCACVGSASTVIMFQMKTAWRQDLSCILVCVFCASVTYGMSVDFSRLRKPYLLPKRADSSNPCPPETPFLCRSPQKVCIALGNICDRQSDCPDGFDEDPQMCNARNRPSVEALEDFLLRNRDWILPKLFNGASAEIVAHALVVSPNIEELGQIVGLGNKEENLRSALLAVTEGDERPLLKLGMPEEEWYDVQDYLNRVIEGGLHVS
;
A
#
# COMPACT_ATOMS: atom_id res chain seq x y z
N MET A 1 41.75 -30.09 31.45
CA MET A 1 42.32 -29.60 30.17
C MET A 1 42.17 -28.09 30.21
N ASN A 2 43.18 -27.35 30.72
CA ASN A 2 44.34 -26.80 29.98
C ASN A 2 43.85 -25.94 28.81
N LEU A 3 44.04 -24.62 28.75
CA LEU A 3 45.21 -23.76 29.02
C LEU A 3 44.71 -22.38 29.55
N ALA A 4 45.28 -21.72 30.56
CA ALA A 4 46.61 -21.08 30.66
C ALA A 4 46.79 -20.00 29.55
N PHE A 5 47.33 -18.79 29.73
CA PHE A 5 48.32 -18.22 30.67
C PHE A 5 48.33 -16.68 30.31
N VAL A 6 48.22 -15.71 31.25
CA VAL A 6 49.35 -14.98 31.92
C VAL A 6 50.16 -14.12 30.92
N SER A 7 50.66 -12.90 31.15
CA SER A 7 50.83 -11.95 32.27
C SER A 7 51.29 -10.63 31.60
N ARG A 8 50.90 -9.43 32.07
CA ARG A 8 51.62 -8.55 33.04
C ARG A 8 52.45 -7.43 32.40
N PHE A 9 52.64 -6.39 33.22
CA PHE A 9 53.45 -5.17 33.09
C PHE A 9 52.73 -4.01 32.38
N GLY A 10 52.65 -2.80 32.91
CA GLY A 10 53.28 -2.19 34.08
C GLY A 10 53.39 -0.68 33.87
N THR A 11 52.59 0.09 34.64
CA THR A 11 52.84 1.43 35.20
C THR A 11 53.48 2.59 34.42
N LYS A 12 52.77 3.74 34.51
CA LYS A 12 53.23 5.13 34.76
C LYS A 12 54.02 5.86 33.66
N LYS A 13 53.55 7.07 33.28
CA LYS A 13 54.00 8.38 33.83
C LYS A 13 53.35 9.55 33.08
N ASP A 14 53.18 10.63 33.84
CA ASP A 14 52.57 11.93 33.56
C ASP A 14 53.33 12.77 32.51
N CYS A 15 52.64 13.71 31.83
CA CYS A 15 52.92 15.16 31.92
C CYS A 15 52.07 15.98 30.93
N ALA A 16 51.57 17.12 31.41
CA ALA A 16 50.96 18.20 30.65
C ALA A 16 52.00 19.11 29.99
N CYS A 17 51.60 19.87 28.96
CA CYS A 17 51.75 21.34 28.84
C CYS A 17 51.42 21.87 27.42
N VAL A 18 50.40 22.73 27.37
CA VAL A 18 50.32 24.06 26.73
C VAL A 18 51.28 24.39 25.56
N GLY A 19 50.70 24.88 24.45
CA GLY A 19 51.12 26.17 23.86
C GLY A 19 51.74 26.20 22.46
N SER A 20 50.89 26.55 21.49
CA SER A 20 51.12 27.52 20.38
C SER A 20 52.09 27.23 19.21
N ALA A 21 51.72 27.87 18.10
CA ALA A 21 52.47 28.22 16.89
C ALA A 21 52.46 27.24 15.70
N SER A 22 51.61 27.62 14.75
CA SER A 22 51.63 27.39 13.30
C SER A 22 52.96 26.98 12.68
N THR A 23 52.97 25.89 11.91
CA THR A 23 53.59 25.85 10.58
C THR A 23 52.85 24.83 9.70
N VAL A 24 52.46 25.29 8.51
CA VAL A 24 51.91 24.49 7.42
C VAL A 24 53.10 23.89 6.65
N ILE A 25 52.98 22.65 6.16
CA ILE A 25 53.22 22.22 4.77
C ILE A 25 53.44 20.69 4.71
N MET A 26 52.44 20.04 4.10
CA MET A 26 52.46 18.83 3.27
C MET A 26 53.40 17.67 3.63
N PHE A 27 52.79 16.56 4.04
CA PHE A 27 53.28 15.24 3.67
C PHE A 27 52.13 14.35 3.14
N GLN A 28 52.08 14.29 1.82
CA GLN A 28 51.84 13.10 0.99
C GLN A 28 50.58 12.25 1.23
N MET A 29 49.71 12.31 0.22
CA MET A 29 48.63 11.39 -0.08
C MET A 29 49.04 9.92 0.12
N LYS A 30 48.34 9.21 1.00
CA LYS A 30 48.00 7.79 0.81
C LYS A 30 46.85 7.39 1.74
N THR A 31 45.85 6.76 1.13
CA THR A 31 44.75 5.97 1.73
C THR A 31 43.71 6.74 2.57
N ALA A 32 42.87 7.55 1.92
CA ALA A 32 41.72 8.24 2.55
C ALA A 32 40.43 8.04 1.75
N TRP A 33 39.88 6.82 1.70
CA TRP A 33 38.58 6.56 1.04
C TRP A 33 37.73 5.43 1.66
N ARG A 34 38.20 4.73 2.71
CA ARG A 34 37.50 3.55 3.27
C ARG A 34 37.05 3.71 4.73
N GLN A 35 37.47 4.77 5.42
CA GLN A 35 37.09 5.07 6.81
C GLN A 35 36.02 6.18 6.92
N ASP A 36 35.74 6.92 5.84
CA ASP A 36 34.87 8.08 5.90
C ASP A 36 33.38 7.72 5.97
N LEU A 37 32.93 6.63 5.33
CA LEU A 37 31.52 6.23 5.33
C LEU A 37 31.01 5.84 6.71
N SER A 38 31.82 5.14 7.50
CA SER A 38 31.45 4.74 8.87
C SER A 38 31.33 5.97 9.78
N CYS A 39 32.23 6.93 9.65
CA CYS A 39 32.17 8.18 10.40
C CYS A 39 30.96 9.02 9.98
N ILE A 40 30.66 9.11 8.69
CA ILE A 40 29.49 9.84 8.18
C ILE A 40 28.19 9.22 8.67
N LEU A 41 28.05 7.89 8.63
CA LEU A 41 26.86 7.18 9.10
C LEU A 41 26.65 7.37 10.61
N VAL A 42 27.71 7.29 11.41
CA VAL A 42 27.63 7.54 12.86
C VAL A 42 27.26 9.00 13.12
N CYS A 43 27.81 9.96 12.38
CA CYS A 43 27.45 11.37 12.52
C CYS A 43 26.00 11.65 12.14
N VAL A 44 25.46 11.04 11.08
CA VAL A 44 24.04 11.18 10.69
C VAL A 44 23.12 10.55 11.74
N PHE A 45 23.49 9.39 12.29
CA PHE A 45 22.72 8.72 13.34
C PHE A 45 22.75 9.50 14.66
N CYS A 46 23.91 10.03 15.07
CA CYS A 46 24.01 10.87 16.26
C CYS A 46 23.30 12.22 16.07
N ALA A 47 23.33 12.80 14.88
CA ALA A 47 22.58 14.01 14.57
C ALA A 47 21.06 13.75 14.62
N SER A 48 20.54 12.66 14.06
CA SER A 48 19.10 12.38 14.10
C SER A 48 18.57 12.11 15.51
N VAL A 49 19.40 11.57 16.41
CA VAL A 49 19.02 11.31 17.82
C VAL A 49 19.12 12.57 18.69
N THR A 50 20.01 13.51 18.38
CA THR A 50 20.21 14.74 19.18
C THR A 50 19.36 15.92 18.70
N TYR A 51 19.20 16.06 17.39
CA TYR A 51 18.24 16.97 16.79
C TYR A 51 16.95 16.19 16.60
N GLY A 52 16.11 16.13 17.64
CA GLY A 52 14.80 15.49 17.58
C GLY A 52 13.94 16.05 16.45
N MET A 53 14.13 15.50 15.25
CA MET A 53 13.34 15.82 14.08
C MET A 53 12.01 15.10 14.24
N SER A 54 11.06 15.75 14.91
CA SER A 54 9.67 15.35 14.87
C SER A 54 9.18 15.58 13.45
N VAL A 55 9.05 14.51 12.66
CA VAL A 55 8.35 14.58 11.39
C VAL A 55 6.88 14.74 11.71
N ASP A 56 6.39 15.97 11.57
CA ASP A 56 5.01 16.30 11.91
C ASP A 56 4.06 15.84 10.79
N PHE A 57 3.55 14.62 10.92
CA PHE A 57 2.55 14.05 10.01
C PHE A 57 1.19 14.76 10.08
N SER A 58 1.01 15.74 10.98
CA SER A 58 -0.23 16.53 11.09
C SER A 58 -0.56 17.31 9.81
N ARG A 59 0.42 17.54 8.91
CA ARG A 59 0.19 18.13 7.58
C ARG A 59 -0.17 17.11 6.50
N LEU A 60 0.09 15.82 6.72
CA LEU A 60 -0.22 14.73 5.79
C LEU A 60 -1.62 14.17 6.03
N ARG A 61 -2.17 14.32 7.24
CA ARG A 61 -3.58 14.05 7.51
C ARG A 61 -4.40 15.32 7.27
N LYS A 62 -4.64 15.68 6.01
CA LYS A 62 -5.74 16.60 5.71
C LYS A 62 -7.04 15.89 6.09
N PRO A 63 -7.87 16.40 7.02
CA PRO A 63 -9.25 15.96 7.09
C PRO A 63 -9.87 16.26 5.72
N TYR A 64 -10.45 15.24 5.08
CA TYR A 64 -11.19 15.35 3.83
C TYR A 64 -12.50 16.13 4.03
N LEU A 65 -12.43 17.35 4.56
CA LEU A 65 -13.38 18.39 4.16
C LEU A 65 -12.91 18.87 2.79
N LEU A 66 -12.98 17.97 1.81
CA LEU A 66 -12.88 18.33 0.40
C LEU A 66 -14.00 19.33 0.16
N PRO A 67 -13.70 20.59 -0.19
CA PRO A 67 -14.70 21.46 -0.75
C PRO A 67 -15.20 20.72 -1.99
N LYS A 68 -16.50 20.39 -2.02
CA LYS A 68 -17.21 19.94 -3.22
C LYS A 68 -16.72 20.85 -4.35
N ARG A 69 -15.92 20.32 -5.29
CA ARG A 69 -15.40 21.08 -6.42
C ARG A 69 -16.62 21.61 -7.17
N ALA A 70 -16.97 22.87 -6.94
CA ALA A 70 -18.06 23.59 -7.60
C ALA A 70 -17.62 24.12 -8.97
N ASP A 71 -16.71 23.40 -9.63
CA ASP A 71 -16.24 23.67 -11.00
C ASP A 71 -15.82 22.33 -11.63
N SER A 72 -16.72 21.35 -11.54
CA SER A 72 -16.72 20.20 -12.44
C SER A 72 -17.65 20.57 -13.59
N SER A 73 -17.08 20.81 -14.77
CA SER A 73 -17.77 21.13 -16.02
C SER A 73 -18.56 19.94 -16.57
N ASN A 74 -19.23 19.17 -15.71
CA ASN A 74 -20.19 18.19 -16.14
C ASN A 74 -21.36 18.95 -16.77
N PRO A 75 -21.64 18.79 -18.07
CA PRO A 75 -22.76 19.48 -18.71
C PRO A 75 -24.12 18.95 -18.24
N CYS A 76 -24.12 17.85 -17.47
CA CYS A 76 -25.33 17.23 -16.98
C CYS A 76 -25.87 17.84 -15.68
N PRO A 77 -27.20 17.89 -15.51
CA PRO A 77 -27.83 18.36 -14.28
C PRO A 77 -27.57 17.37 -13.12
N PRO A 78 -27.73 17.81 -11.87
CA PRO A 78 -27.45 16.96 -10.70
C PRO A 78 -28.35 15.72 -10.60
N GLU A 79 -29.55 15.76 -11.16
CA GLU A 79 -30.50 14.63 -11.16
C GLU A 79 -30.08 13.52 -12.13
N THR A 80 -29.39 13.86 -13.22
CA THR A 80 -28.90 12.92 -14.23
C THR A 80 -27.40 13.14 -14.47
N PRO A 81 -26.53 12.91 -13.48
CA PRO A 81 -25.15 13.36 -13.53
C PRO A 81 -24.25 12.56 -14.47
N PHE A 82 -24.71 11.45 -15.07
CA PHE A 82 -23.89 10.62 -15.95
C PHE A 82 -24.04 11.03 -17.42
N LEU A 83 -22.93 11.35 -18.07
CA LEU A 83 -22.89 11.73 -19.49
C LEU A 83 -22.54 10.52 -20.37
N CYS A 84 -23.42 10.17 -21.31
CA CYS A 84 -23.15 9.13 -22.30
C CYS A 84 -21.96 9.51 -23.21
N ARG A 85 -21.19 8.51 -23.67
CA ARG A 85 -20.04 8.72 -24.59
C ARG A 85 -20.48 9.13 -26.00
N SER A 86 -21.72 8.81 -26.37
CA SER A 86 -22.29 9.09 -27.67
C SER A 86 -22.16 10.57 -28.10
N PRO A 87 -22.14 10.88 -29.41
CA PRO A 87 -22.09 12.26 -29.91
C PRO A 87 -23.32 13.07 -29.50
N GLN A 88 -24.43 12.39 -29.23
CA GLN A 88 -25.60 12.97 -28.61
C GLN A 88 -25.30 13.06 -27.12
N LYS A 89 -25.06 14.28 -26.60
CA LYS A 89 -24.75 14.54 -25.19
C LYS A 89 -25.97 14.25 -24.30
N VAL A 90 -26.30 12.98 -24.12
CA VAL A 90 -27.42 12.48 -23.31
C VAL A 90 -26.93 12.28 -21.88
N CYS A 91 -27.75 12.70 -20.92
CA CYS A 91 -27.47 12.61 -19.50
C CYS A 91 -28.50 11.69 -18.84
N ILE A 92 -28.03 10.69 -18.09
CA ILE A 92 -28.88 9.70 -17.40
C ILE A 92 -28.59 9.66 -15.89
N ALA A 93 -29.50 9.06 -15.13
CA ALA A 93 -29.33 8.88 -13.69
C ALA A 93 -28.33 7.74 -13.40
N LEU A 94 -27.63 7.80 -12.26
CA LEU A 94 -26.71 6.71 -11.84
C LEU A 94 -27.43 5.38 -11.58
N GLY A 95 -28.74 5.43 -11.29
CA GLY A 95 -29.58 4.25 -11.12
C GLY A 95 -29.77 3.44 -12.39
N ASN A 96 -29.72 4.11 -13.54
CA ASN A 96 -30.00 3.56 -14.86
C ASN A 96 -28.78 2.88 -15.51
N ILE A 97 -27.58 3.07 -14.94
CA ILE A 97 -26.38 2.39 -15.44
C ILE A 97 -26.50 0.91 -15.08
N CYS A 98 -26.36 -0.03 -16.01
CA CYS A 98 -26.40 -1.47 -15.76
C CYS A 98 -27.72 -1.95 -15.16
N ASP A 99 -28.84 -1.45 -15.66
CA ASP A 99 -30.20 -1.85 -15.26
C ASP A 99 -30.87 -2.80 -16.28
N ARG A 100 -30.11 -3.24 -17.30
CA ARG A 100 -30.53 -4.09 -18.43
C ARG A 100 -31.36 -3.37 -19.48
N GLN A 101 -31.44 -2.04 -19.41
CA GLN A 101 -32.05 -1.20 -20.42
C GLN A 101 -31.01 -0.24 -21.01
N SER A 102 -30.93 -0.18 -22.34
CA SER A 102 -30.05 0.76 -23.02
C SER A 102 -30.67 2.16 -22.99
N ASP A 103 -30.28 2.99 -22.04
CA ASP A 103 -30.68 4.38 -21.94
C ASP A 103 -29.74 5.32 -22.70
N CYS A 104 -28.46 4.96 -22.86
CA CYS A 104 -27.59 5.65 -23.80
C CYS A 104 -27.88 5.21 -25.26
N PRO A 105 -27.73 6.12 -26.26
CA PRO A 105 -27.99 5.79 -27.67
C PRO A 105 -27.06 4.72 -28.24
N ASP A 106 -25.87 4.60 -27.66
CA ASP A 106 -24.83 3.63 -27.98
C ASP A 106 -24.82 2.42 -27.02
N GLY A 107 -25.72 2.39 -26.03
CA GLY A 107 -25.77 1.35 -25.00
C GLY A 107 -24.54 1.31 -24.09
N PHE A 108 -23.78 2.41 -24.01
CA PHE A 108 -22.55 2.49 -23.22
C PHE A 108 -22.78 2.27 -21.71
N ASP A 109 -23.97 2.62 -21.24
CA ASP A 109 -24.45 2.36 -19.89
C ASP A 109 -24.57 0.87 -19.54
N GLU A 110 -24.66 0.00 -20.54
CA GLU A 110 -24.75 -1.46 -20.40
C GLU A 110 -23.45 -2.18 -20.85
N ASP A 111 -22.37 -1.45 -21.13
CA ASP A 111 -21.07 -2.04 -21.43
C ASP A 111 -20.54 -2.78 -20.18
N PRO A 112 -20.13 -4.07 -20.31
CA PRO A 112 -19.56 -4.83 -19.19
C PRO A 112 -18.43 -4.10 -18.46
N GLN A 113 -17.59 -3.34 -19.17
CA GLN A 113 -16.49 -2.58 -18.56
C GLN A 113 -17.02 -1.41 -17.72
N MET A 114 -18.10 -0.77 -18.16
CA MET A 114 -18.78 0.30 -17.42
C MET A 114 -19.47 -0.27 -16.16
N CYS A 115 -20.08 -1.45 -16.26
CA CYS A 115 -20.70 -2.13 -15.14
C CYS A 115 -19.68 -2.58 -14.07
N ASN A 116 -18.54 -3.12 -14.48
CA ASN A 116 -17.46 -3.45 -13.56
C ASN A 116 -16.98 -2.20 -12.80
N ALA A 117 -16.83 -1.08 -13.51
CA ALA A 117 -16.44 0.18 -12.90
C ALA A 117 -17.49 0.72 -11.91
N ARG A 118 -18.79 0.52 -12.18
CA ARG A 118 -19.88 0.88 -11.26
C ARG A 118 -19.86 0.05 -9.97
N ASN A 119 -19.59 -1.25 -10.10
CA ASN A 119 -19.66 -2.20 -8.98
C ASN A 119 -18.40 -2.18 -8.09
N ARG A 120 -17.32 -1.58 -8.58
CA ARG A 120 -16.06 -1.50 -7.86
C ARG A 120 -16.22 -0.79 -6.50
N PRO A 121 -15.76 -1.41 -5.40
CA PRO A 121 -15.81 -0.77 -4.09
C PRO A 121 -14.88 0.45 -4.03
N SER A 122 -15.21 1.42 -3.17
CA SER A 122 -14.31 2.54 -2.87
C SER A 122 -13.05 2.04 -2.17
N VAL A 123 -11.90 2.67 -2.46
CA VAL A 123 -10.60 2.32 -1.84
C VAL A 123 -10.68 2.39 -0.32
N GLU A 124 -11.32 3.42 0.23
CA GLU A 124 -11.42 3.66 1.68
C GLU A 124 -12.19 2.53 2.38
N ALA A 125 -13.35 2.15 1.84
CA ALA A 125 -14.13 1.05 2.42
C ALA A 125 -13.39 -0.29 2.38
N LEU A 126 -12.60 -0.52 1.33
CA LEU A 126 -11.81 -1.75 1.19
C LEU A 126 -10.59 -1.74 2.13
N GLU A 127 -9.90 -0.61 2.26
CA GLU A 127 -8.82 -0.44 3.23
C GLU A 127 -9.30 -0.69 4.66
N ASP A 128 -10.43 -0.10 5.06
CA ASP A 128 -11.02 -0.31 6.38
C ASP A 128 -11.34 -1.80 6.63
N PHE A 129 -11.89 -2.50 5.63
CA PHE A 129 -12.12 -3.95 5.70
C PHE A 129 -10.82 -4.74 5.89
N LEU A 130 -9.79 -4.43 5.11
CA LEU A 130 -8.47 -5.07 5.20
C LEU A 130 -7.81 -4.82 6.55
N LEU A 131 -7.99 -3.64 7.14
CA LEU A 131 -7.45 -3.30 8.46
C LEU A 131 -8.16 -4.05 9.59
N ARG A 132 -9.48 -4.24 9.52
CA ARG A 132 -10.24 -5.06 10.49
C ARG A 132 -9.80 -6.52 10.46
N ASN A 133 -9.53 -7.05 9.27
CA ASN A 133 -9.17 -8.45 9.04
C ASN A 133 -7.65 -8.67 8.82
N ARG A 134 -6.82 -7.71 9.24
CA ARG A 134 -5.39 -7.62 8.87
C ARG A 134 -4.57 -8.84 9.29
N ASP A 135 -4.93 -9.47 10.40
CA ASP A 135 -4.10 -10.49 11.05
C ASP A 135 -4.06 -11.79 10.24
N TRP A 136 -5.09 -12.03 9.41
CA TRP A 136 -5.16 -13.18 8.53
C TRP A 136 -5.13 -12.78 7.05
N ILE A 137 -5.90 -11.79 6.58
CA ILE A 137 -5.99 -11.46 5.14
C ILE A 137 -4.63 -11.06 4.58
N LEU A 138 -3.98 -10.05 5.16
CA LEU A 138 -2.74 -9.49 4.61
C LEU A 138 -1.61 -10.53 4.55
N PRO A 139 -1.25 -11.24 5.64
CA PRO A 139 -0.15 -12.20 5.57
C PRO A 139 -0.50 -13.48 4.78
N LYS A 140 -1.76 -13.90 4.74
CA LYS A 140 -2.14 -15.19 4.13
C LYS A 140 -2.50 -15.09 2.66
N LEU A 141 -3.12 -13.98 2.25
CA LEU A 141 -3.54 -13.74 0.87
C LEU A 141 -2.60 -12.78 0.13
N PHE A 142 -2.09 -11.75 0.82
CA PHE A 142 -1.35 -10.64 0.18
C PHE A 142 0.14 -10.56 0.56
N ASN A 143 0.73 -11.66 1.03
CA ASN A 143 2.15 -11.74 1.40
C ASN A 143 2.63 -10.66 2.41
N GLY A 144 1.71 -10.16 3.25
CA GLY A 144 2.00 -9.13 4.25
C GLY A 144 2.12 -7.72 3.69
N ALA A 145 1.66 -7.45 2.47
CA ALA A 145 1.59 -6.12 1.90
C ALA A 145 0.70 -5.18 2.73
N SER A 146 0.90 -3.86 2.60
CA SER A 146 0.11 -2.88 3.34
C SER A 146 -1.33 -2.83 2.84
N ALA A 147 -2.27 -2.59 3.75
CA ALA A 147 -3.70 -2.50 3.43
C ALA A 147 -3.98 -1.43 2.36
N GLU A 148 -3.30 -0.28 2.41
CA GLU A 148 -3.41 0.81 1.43
C GLU A 148 -3.04 0.34 0.01
N ILE A 149 -1.90 -0.33 -0.15
CA ILE A 149 -1.45 -0.82 -1.47
C ILE A 149 -2.39 -1.90 -1.97
N VAL A 150 -2.80 -2.83 -1.10
CA VAL A 150 -3.72 -3.91 -1.45
C VAL A 150 -5.08 -3.36 -1.87
N ALA A 151 -5.64 -2.42 -1.11
CA ALA A 151 -6.93 -1.79 -1.42
C ALA A 151 -6.90 -1.10 -2.79
N HIS A 152 -5.85 -0.29 -3.04
CA HIS A 152 -5.67 0.34 -4.33
C HIS A 152 -5.52 -0.69 -5.45
N ALA A 153 -4.69 -1.71 -5.26
CA ALA A 153 -4.42 -2.74 -6.27
C ALA A 153 -5.69 -3.52 -6.64
N LEU A 154 -6.49 -3.97 -5.67
CA LEU A 154 -7.76 -4.66 -5.90
C LEU A 154 -8.76 -3.78 -6.68
N VAL A 155 -8.70 -2.46 -6.48
CA VAL A 155 -9.55 -1.46 -7.15
C VAL A 155 -9.01 -1.05 -8.53
N VAL A 156 -7.84 -1.49 -8.97
CA VAL A 156 -7.35 -1.12 -10.32
C VAL A 156 -7.07 -2.33 -11.20
N SER A 157 -6.65 -3.44 -10.61
CA SER A 157 -6.23 -4.61 -11.35
C SER A 157 -7.43 -5.35 -11.98
N PRO A 158 -7.31 -5.77 -13.26
CA PRO A 158 -8.32 -6.57 -13.93
C PRO A 158 -8.16 -8.08 -13.69
N ASN A 159 -6.99 -8.54 -13.25
CA ASN A 159 -6.71 -9.95 -12.99
C ASN A 159 -5.70 -10.13 -11.85
N ILE A 160 -5.58 -11.37 -11.37
CA ILE A 160 -4.72 -11.74 -10.24
C ILE A 160 -3.23 -11.56 -10.58
N GLU A 161 -2.83 -11.75 -11.84
CA GLU A 161 -1.44 -11.64 -12.27
C GLU A 161 -0.95 -10.18 -12.18
N GLU A 162 -1.74 -9.24 -12.68
CA GLU A 162 -1.44 -7.81 -12.59
C GLU A 162 -1.49 -7.32 -11.14
N LEU A 163 -2.47 -7.79 -10.36
CA LEU A 163 -2.53 -7.56 -8.91
C LEU A 163 -1.25 -8.05 -8.21
N GLY A 164 -0.78 -9.24 -8.61
CA GLY A 164 0.42 -9.88 -8.10
C GLY A 164 1.69 -9.07 -8.34
N GLN A 165 1.78 -8.39 -9.48
CA GLN A 165 2.90 -7.50 -9.80
C GLN A 165 2.92 -6.23 -8.95
N ILE A 166 1.74 -5.70 -8.60
CA ILE A 166 1.61 -4.48 -7.77
C ILE A 166 1.88 -4.79 -6.29
N VAL A 167 1.26 -5.86 -5.77
CA VAL A 167 1.25 -6.18 -4.33
C VAL A 167 2.45 -7.06 -3.94
N GLY A 168 3.03 -7.80 -4.88
CA GLY A 168 4.10 -8.77 -4.60
C GLY A 168 3.57 -10.06 -3.97
N LEU A 169 2.56 -10.68 -4.60
CA LEU A 169 1.91 -11.89 -4.08
C LEU A 169 2.87 -13.07 -3.88
N GLY A 170 3.87 -13.22 -4.75
CA GLY A 170 4.86 -14.30 -4.65
C GLY A 170 4.19 -15.67 -4.60
N ASN A 171 4.44 -16.45 -3.54
CA ASN A 171 3.83 -17.77 -3.36
C ASN A 171 2.40 -17.75 -2.78
N LYS A 172 1.79 -16.56 -2.60
CA LYS A 172 0.42 -16.40 -2.08
C LYS A 172 -0.64 -16.26 -3.17
N GLU A 173 -0.23 -16.20 -4.43
CA GLU A 173 -1.15 -16.12 -5.56
C GLU A 173 -2.16 -17.28 -5.56
N GLU A 174 -1.70 -18.50 -5.31
CA GLU A 174 -2.57 -19.68 -5.22
C GLU A 174 -3.57 -19.58 -4.05
N ASN A 175 -3.13 -19.04 -2.92
CA ASN A 175 -4.02 -18.82 -1.77
C ASN A 175 -5.11 -17.81 -2.12
N LEU A 176 -4.76 -16.72 -2.82
CA LEU A 176 -5.70 -15.70 -3.23
C LEU A 176 -6.69 -16.25 -4.28
N ARG A 177 -6.18 -16.95 -5.31
CA ARG A 177 -7.02 -17.59 -6.34
C ARG A 177 -7.99 -18.58 -5.71
N SER A 178 -7.52 -19.46 -4.83
CA SER A 178 -8.36 -20.42 -4.11
C SER A 178 -9.39 -19.72 -3.22
N ALA A 179 -9.03 -18.64 -2.53
CA ALA A 179 -9.96 -17.89 -1.68
C ALA A 179 -11.08 -17.20 -2.50
N LEU A 180 -10.73 -16.60 -3.64
CA LEU A 180 -11.73 -15.94 -4.51
C LEU A 180 -12.68 -16.97 -5.13
N LEU A 181 -12.19 -18.13 -5.57
CA LEU A 181 -13.05 -19.22 -6.05
C LEU A 181 -13.99 -19.72 -4.95
N ALA A 182 -13.46 -19.96 -3.75
CA ALA A 182 -14.25 -20.42 -2.60
C ALA A 182 -15.37 -19.46 -2.23
N VAL A 183 -15.12 -18.14 -2.30
CA VAL A 183 -16.13 -17.10 -2.08
C VAL A 183 -17.25 -17.16 -3.13
N THR A 184 -16.90 -17.35 -4.41
CA THR A 184 -17.91 -17.48 -5.48
C THR A 184 -18.74 -18.75 -5.37
N GLU A 185 -18.15 -19.83 -4.86
CA GLU A 185 -18.83 -21.11 -4.63
C GLU A 185 -19.64 -21.14 -3.32
N GLY A 186 -19.42 -20.16 -2.43
CA GLY A 186 -20.01 -20.14 -1.10
C GLY A 186 -19.40 -21.15 -0.14
N ASP A 187 -18.16 -21.58 -0.37
CA ASP A 187 -17.42 -22.50 0.49
C ASP A 187 -16.49 -21.74 1.45
N GLU A 188 -16.81 -21.71 2.73
CA GLU A 188 -16.01 -21.04 3.77
C GLU A 188 -14.72 -21.81 4.13
N ARG A 189 -14.67 -23.13 3.88
CA ARG A 189 -13.64 -24.03 4.41
C ARG A 189 -12.22 -23.64 3.99
N PRO A 190 -11.94 -23.23 2.74
CA PRO A 190 -10.61 -22.79 2.34
C PRO A 190 -10.13 -21.56 3.10
N LEU A 191 -11.03 -20.60 3.37
CA LEU A 191 -10.69 -19.38 4.11
C LEU A 191 -10.51 -19.65 5.61
N LEU A 192 -11.37 -20.49 6.21
CA LEU A 192 -11.20 -20.94 7.59
C LEU A 192 -9.85 -21.63 7.79
N LYS A 193 -9.42 -22.47 6.83
CA LYS A 193 -8.10 -23.11 6.85
C LYS A 193 -6.94 -22.10 6.78
N LEU A 194 -7.16 -20.93 6.18
CA LEU A 194 -6.19 -19.84 6.12
C LEU A 194 -6.19 -18.97 7.38
N GLY A 195 -7.17 -19.15 8.30
CA GLY A 195 -7.25 -18.44 9.57
C GLY A 195 -8.30 -17.33 9.61
N MET A 196 -9.27 -17.34 8.68
CA MET A 196 -10.46 -16.49 8.78
C MET A 196 -11.30 -16.89 10.01
N PRO A 197 -11.75 -15.93 10.84
CA PRO A 197 -12.71 -16.21 11.91
C PRO A 197 -14.07 -16.69 11.36
N GLU A 198 -14.71 -17.66 12.02
CA GLU A 198 -16.01 -18.22 11.57
C GLU A 198 -17.12 -17.17 11.51
N GLU A 199 -17.10 -16.19 12.42
CA GLU A 199 -18.11 -15.12 12.48
C GLU A 199 -18.00 -14.09 11.35
N GLU A 200 -16.85 -14.04 10.66
CA GLU A 200 -16.55 -13.03 9.64
C GLU A 200 -16.90 -13.47 8.21
N TRP A 201 -17.41 -14.70 8.02
CA TRP A 201 -17.65 -15.25 6.69
C TRP A 201 -18.51 -14.34 5.81
N TYR A 202 -19.63 -13.84 6.34
CA TYR A 202 -20.55 -13.00 5.57
C TYR A 202 -19.91 -11.70 5.10
N ASP A 203 -19.17 -11.03 5.97
CA ASP A 203 -18.48 -9.77 5.66
C ASP A 203 -17.37 -10.03 4.63
N VAL A 204 -16.58 -11.08 4.83
CA VAL A 204 -15.49 -11.45 3.92
C VAL A 204 -16.03 -11.84 2.54
N GLN A 205 -17.11 -12.62 2.50
CA GLN A 205 -17.76 -13.04 1.26
C GLN A 205 -18.30 -11.83 0.50
N ASP A 206 -19.01 -10.90 1.16
CA ASP A 206 -19.57 -9.70 0.53
C ASP A 206 -18.46 -8.82 -0.08
N TYR A 207 -17.41 -8.52 0.70
CA TYR A 207 -16.32 -7.66 0.21
C TYR A 207 -15.53 -8.29 -0.94
N LEU A 208 -15.22 -9.59 -0.86
CA LEU A 208 -14.49 -10.27 -1.92
C LEU A 208 -15.35 -10.44 -3.19
N ASN A 209 -16.66 -10.69 -3.05
CA ASN A 209 -17.58 -10.70 -4.20
C ASN A 209 -17.66 -9.33 -4.88
N ARG A 210 -17.73 -8.22 -4.13
CA ARG A 210 -17.71 -6.86 -4.71
C ARG A 210 -16.44 -6.60 -5.53
N VAL A 211 -15.30 -7.14 -5.10
CA VAL A 211 -14.06 -7.01 -5.87
C VAL A 211 -14.13 -7.80 -7.19
N ILE A 212 -14.68 -9.02 -7.15
CA ILE A 212 -14.87 -9.86 -8.34
C ILE A 212 -15.87 -9.22 -9.31
N GLU A 213 -17.02 -8.77 -8.81
CA GLU A 213 -18.03 -8.01 -9.57
C GLU A 213 -17.51 -6.67 -10.09
N GLY A 214 -16.51 -6.11 -9.40
CA GLY A 214 -15.74 -4.93 -9.82
C GLY A 214 -14.76 -5.18 -10.96
N GLY A 215 -14.73 -6.39 -11.51
CA GLY A 215 -13.95 -6.75 -12.69
C GLY A 215 -12.62 -7.45 -12.41
N LEU A 216 -12.38 -7.96 -11.20
CA LEU A 216 -11.21 -8.79 -10.92
C LEU A 216 -11.44 -10.24 -11.38
N HIS A 217 -10.78 -10.65 -12.45
CA HIS A 217 -10.89 -12.00 -13.01
C HIS A 217 -9.96 -13.01 -12.31
N VAL A 218 -10.50 -14.21 -12.04
CA VAL A 218 -9.84 -15.29 -11.27
C VAL A 218 -9.28 -16.42 -12.18
N SER A 219 -9.42 -16.28 -13.51
CA SER A 219 -9.06 -17.28 -14.53
C SER A 219 -7.60 -17.70 -14.48
#